data_AF-A0A7C2Q0Q0-F1
#
_entry.id   AF-A0A7C2Q0Q0-F1
#
_cell.length_a   1.000
_cell.length_b   1.000
_cell.length_c   1.000
_cell.angle_alpha   90.00
_cell.angle_beta   90.00
_cell.angle_gamma   90.00
#
_symmetry.space_group_name_H-M   'P 1'
#
loop_
_entity.id
_entity.type
_entity.pdbx_description
1 polymer ?
#
loop_
_entity_poly.entity_id
_entity_poly.type
_entity_poly.pdbx_seq_one_letter_code
_entity_poly.pdbx_strand_id
1 'polypeptide(L)'
;MEGSFNDVAELVLSCLGAESASVKSVSIHGAIALGYENEPYHVLVVLEGDAPPRFQRIKECVQADLVITVGEENLEGDCADERLGGAIASLLLFPYKTALGDQALDAAEVKYKRHVILESLQNLILDYRLASSHLLIRAEYFLFDKLRKLSAIHLPVRRLVKSCFHDHLSGSLKLVLPGFERALGDLVSQGILVRRGERYSPSEEYVLSTLSKSSAFLKISRELEHSFKLYLSASLSSPIEPLRGLTLDPMILRPVKLPEPSRYVERETGLGPQPLYVELGLRDFVETFYGVEPEKIRIRRAASALNSAYIIEFPTDGSRMRIFAKKYLNWTDFKWVAAWLWAIGVKNFSLLASIRMGNEIYFVNKLMELGFNTAEILHVNWSGRILFQKFIEGIDLARVLRSSLDEALATRGREIGALLARLHENGICLGDCNPSSFIFAADSRIYIVDLEQCSYDDSYAWDLAELLYYSARYLKPEQEDLFFSGVIEGYAEVGNIKVVEEAMDPKYARVLAPLILPRNPSEFREKIMRLAGR
;
A
#
# COMPACT_ATOMS: atom_id res chain seq x y z
N MET A 1 7.18 1.56 45.26
CA MET A 1 6.40 1.49 44.00
C MET A 1 5.65 0.17 43.89
N GLU A 2 6.27 -1.01 43.98
CA GLU A 2 5.53 -2.30 43.91
C GLU A 2 4.44 -2.47 44.97
N GLY A 3 4.67 -2.03 46.21
CA GLY A 3 3.67 -2.09 47.29
C GLY A 3 2.34 -1.43 46.92
N SER A 4 2.37 -0.22 46.34
CA SER A 4 1.16 0.51 45.97
C SER A 4 0.31 -0.17 44.88
N PHE A 5 0.90 -0.98 43.99
CA PHE A 5 0.13 -1.65 42.93
C PHE A 5 -0.57 -2.90 43.43
N ASN A 6 0.11 -3.69 44.26
CA ASN A 6 -0.48 -4.86 44.91
C ASN A 6 -1.59 -4.44 45.86
N ASP A 7 -1.41 -3.33 46.60
CA ASP A 7 -2.45 -2.76 47.45
C ASP A 7 -3.71 -2.40 46.64
N VAL A 8 -3.56 -1.79 45.46
CA VAL A 8 -4.69 -1.46 44.57
C VAL A 8 -5.38 -2.73 44.06
N ALA A 9 -4.63 -3.76 43.68
CA ALA A 9 -5.19 -5.02 43.22
C ALA A 9 -5.98 -5.76 44.31
N GLU A 10 -5.42 -5.86 45.52
CA GLU A 10 -6.10 -6.47 46.68
C GLU A 10 -7.40 -5.73 47.01
N LEU A 11 -7.38 -4.40 46.97
CA LEU A 11 -8.55 -3.59 47.26
C LEU A 11 -9.65 -3.75 46.20
N VAL A 12 -9.27 -3.84 44.92
CA VAL A 12 -10.22 -4.14 43.82
C VAL A 12 -10.85 -5.52 44.01
N LEU A 13 -10.04 -6.55 44.32
CA LEU A 13 -10.54 -7.90 44.52
C LEU A 13 -11.49 -7.98 45.73
N SER A 14 -11.15 -7.32 46.83
CA SER A 14 -12.00 -7.20 48.02
C SER A 14 -13.34 -6.55 47.71
N CYS A 15 -13.35 -5.46 46.92
CA CYS A 15 -14.58 -4.73 46.60
C CYS A 15 -15.47 -5.44 45.57
N LEU A 16 -14.87 -6.27 44.70
CA LEU A 16 -15.62 -7.11 43.76
C LEU A 16 -16.24 -8.35 44.44
N GLY A 17 -15.95 -8.60 45.73
CA GLY A 17 -16.42 -9.78 46.45
C GLY A 17 -15.86 -11.08 45.87
N ALA A 18 -14.73 -10.99 45.15
CA ALA A 18 -14.07 -12.14 44.57
C ALA A 18 -13.28 -12.86 45.66
N GLU A 19 -13.91 -13.82 46.36
CA GLU A 19 -13.13 -14.85 47.05
C GLU A 19 -12.12 -15.43 46.04
N SER A 20 -10.86 -15.58 46.42
CA SER A 20 -9.68 -15.76 45.56
C SER A 20 -9.62 -17.01 44.64
N ALA A 21 -10.75 -17.60 44.26
CA ALA A 21 -10.83 -18.75 43.38
C ALA A 21 -11.73 -18.46 42.17
N SER A 22 -11.17 -17.74 41.19
CA SER A 22 -11.58 -17.70 39.76
C SER A 22 -10.88 -16.57 38.97
N VAL A 23 -9.90 -15.86 39.56
CA VAL A 23 -9.19 -14.73 38.91
C VAL A 23 -7.89 -15.24 38.29
N LYS A 24 -7.79 -15.12 36.97
CA LYS A 24 -6.62 -15.50 36.18
C LYS A 24 -5.53 -14.43 36.18
N SER A 25 -5.92 -13.16 36.06
CA SER A 25 -4.97 -12.05 36.10
C SER A 25 -5.60 -10.73 36.53
N VAL A 26 -4.79 -9.86 37.14
CA VAL A 26 -5.14 -8.46 37.44
C VAL A 26 -4.04 -7.55 36.91
N SER A 27 -4.42 -6.56 36.10
CA SER A 27 -3.50 -5.58 35.53
C SER A 27 -4.00 -4.17 35.63
N ILE A 28 -3.05 -3.24 35.74
CA ILE A 28 -3.27 -1.81 35.88
C ILE A 28 -2.68 -1.13 34.65
N HIS A 29 -3.53 -0.44 33.87
CA HIS A 29 -3.23 0.15 32.57
C HIS A 29 -3.23 1.68 32.65
N GLY A 30 -2.26 2.32 32.00
CA GLY A 30 -2.13 3.78 31.94
C GLY A 30 -0.73 4.25 32.33
N ALA A 31 -0.54 5.57 32.43
CA ALA A 31 0.76 6.15 32.77
C ALA A 31 1.22 5.80 34.20
N ILE A 32 0.32 5.32 35.05
CA ILE A 32 0.68 4.76 36.35
C ILE A 32 1.68 3.60 36.21
N ALA A 33 1.59 2.78 35.15
CA ALA A 33 2.55 1.72 34.87
C ALA A 33 3.99 2.25 34.66
N LEU A 34 4.12 3.52 34.25
CA LEU A 34 5.39 4.23 34.10
C LEU A 34 5.88 4.89 35.41
N GLY A 35 5.07 4.85 36.47
CA GLY A 35 5.36 5.47 37.77
C GLY A 35 4.67 6.81 38.02
N TYR A 36 3.70 7.21 37.20
CA TYR A 36 2.95 8.48 37.39
C TYR A 36 1.64 8.22 38.15
N GLU A 37 1.69 8.37 39.48
CA GLU A 37 0.59 7.98 40.40
C GLU A 37 -0.68 8.86 40.32
N ASN A 38 -0.58 10.07 39.79
CA ASN A 38 -1.70 11.02 39.67
C ASN A 38 -2.39 11.01 38.29
N GLU A 39 -1.97 10.11 37.40
CA GLU A 39 -2.48 10.00 36.04
C GLU A 39 -3.68 9.04 35.96
N PRO A 40 -4.58 9.21 34.97
CA PRO A 40 -5.72 8.32 34.79
C PRO A 40 -5.26 6.89 34.52
N TYR A 41 -5.90 5.93 35.18
CA TYR A 41 -5.61 4.51 35.02
C TYR A 41 -6.87 3.65 35.07
N HIS A 42 -6.81 2.54 34.35
CA HIS A 42 -7.86 1.52 34.32
C HIS A 42 -7.33 0.22 34.91
N VAL A 43 -8.22 -0.57 35.53
CA VAL A 43 -7.90 -1.91 36.04
C VAL A 43 -8.62 -2.95 35.20
N LEU A 44 -7.90 -3.98 34.76
CA LEU A 44 -8.45 -5.14 34.08
C LEU A 44 -8.33 -6.37 34.97
N VAL A 45 -9.45 -7.03 35.23
CA VAL A 45 -9.55 -8.27 35.99
C VAL A 45 -10.03 -9.36 35.03
N VAL A 46 -9.20 -10.37 34.80
CA VAL A 46 -9.51 -11.50 33.94
C VAL A 46 -9.91 -12.68 34.82
N LEU A 47 -11.09 -13.24 34.58
CA LEU A 47 -11.64 -14.41 35.24
C LEU A 47 -11.38 -15.67 34.41
N GLU A 48 -11.30 -16.82 35.07
CA GLU A 48 -11.29 -18.11 34.39
C GLU A 48 -12.64 -18.38 33.71
N GLY A 49 -12.58 -18.96 32.51
CA GLY A 49 -13.76 -19.38 31.74
C GLY A 49 -14.50 -18.25 31.02
N ASP A 50 -15.77 -18.50 30.71
CA ASP A 50 -16.65 -17.55 30.02
C ASP A 50 -17.43 -16.68 31.01
N ALA A 51 -17.08 -15.39 31.06
CA ALA A 51 -17.81 -14.39 31.83
C ALA A 51 -17.98 -13.11 31.00
N PRO A 52 -19.20 -12.53 30.93
CA PRO A 52 -19.46 -11.34 30.13
C PRO A 52 -18.72 -10.14 30.72
N PRO A 53 -18.32 -9.18 29.87
CA PRO A 53 -17.57 -8.02 30.33
C PRO A 53 -18.44 -7.10 31.21
N ARG A 54 -17.85 -6.59 32.29
CA ARG A 54 -18.47 -5.62 33.19
C ARG A 54 -17.57 -4.42 33.34
N PHE A 55 -18.15 -3.23 33.18
CA PHE A 55 -17.46 -1.94 33.25
C PHE A 55 -17.99 -1.18 34.47
N GLN A 56 -17.15 -0.96 35.48
CA GLN A 56 -17.57 -0.41 36.77
C GLN A 56 -16.68 0.76 37.21
N ARG A 57 -17.29 1.72 37.91
CA ARG A 57 -16.57 2.80 38.60
C ARG A 57 -16.69 2.60 40.10
N ILE A 58 -15.64 2.09 40.72
CA ILE A 58 -15.61 1.78 42.16
C ILE A 58 -14.87 2.89 42.92
N LYS A 59 -15.38 4.12 42.81
CA LYS A 59 -14.73 5.33 43.38
C LYS A 59 -14.57 5.28 44.90
N GLU A 60 -15.38 4.46 45.57
CA GLU A 60 -15.35 4.27 47.03
C GLU A 60 -14.17 3.40 47.48
N CYS A 61 -13.60 2.59 46.57
CA CYS A 61 -12.50 1.69 46.87
C CYS A 61 -11.20 2.20 46.24
N VAL A 62 -11.19 2.40 44.93
CA VAL A 62 -9.97 2.77 44.20
C VAL A 62 -10.16 4.05 43.40
N GLN A 63 -9.07 4.80 43.23
CA GLN A 63 -9.06 6.01 42.40
C GLN A 63 -9.05 5.71 40.89
N ALA A 64 -9.20 4.43 40.50
CA ALA A 64 -9.24 4.02 39.10
C ALA A 64 -10.42 4.69 38.37
N ASP A 65 -10.16 5.16 37.15
CA ASP A 65 -11.20 5.75 36.29
C ASP A 65 -12.22 4.70 35.83
N LEU A 66 -11.77 3.44 35.72
CA LEU A 66 -12.57 2.31 35.26
C LEU A 66 -11.97 0.98 35.74
N VAL A 67 -12.83 0.09 36.23
CA VAL A 67 -12.51 -1.32 36.51
C VAL A 67 -13.29 -2.17 35.52
N ILE A 68 -12.59 -3.03 34.78
CA ILE A 68 -13.15 -3.93 33.78
C ILE A 68 -12.96 -5.36 34.28
N THR A 69 -14.03 -6.15 34.32
CA THR A 69 -13.98 -7.57 34.64
C THR A 69 -14.47 -8.37 33.45
N VAL A 70 -13.74 -9.41 33.04
CA VAL A 70 -14.10 -10.24 31.87
C VAL A 70 -13.58 -11.67 32.02
N GLY A 71 -14.26 -12.65 31.45
CA GLY A 71 -13.73 -14.02 31.33
C GLY A 71 -12.68 -14.16 30.22
N GLU A 72 -11.75 -15.09 30.37
CA GLU A 72 -10.65 -15.28 29.42
C GLU A 72 -11.12 -15.52 27.99
N GLU A 73 -12.21 -16.28 27.80
CA GLU A 73 -12.72 -16.63 26.46
C GLU A 73 -13.19 -15.38 25.70
N ASN A 74 -13.78 -14.42 26.42
CA ASN A 74 -14.23 -13.15 25.87
C ASN A 74 -13.05 -12.20 25.58
N LEU A 75 -12.04 -12.18 26.46
CA LEU A 75 -10.80 -11.44 26.20
C LEU A 75 -10.09 -11.98 24.96
N GLU A 76 -9.95 -13.31 24.87
CA GLU A 76 -9.29 -13.96 23.75
C GLU A 76 -10.02 -13.75 22.43
N GLY A 77 -11.35 -13.74 22.46
CA GLY A 77 -12.19 -13.35 21.32
C GLY A 77 -11.92 -11.90 20.93
N ASP A 78 -12.05 -10.96 21.86
CA ASP A 78 -11.83 -9.53 21.58
C ASP A 78 -10.42 -9.24 21.06
N CYS A 79 -9.40 -9.99 21.51
CA CYS A 79 -8.04 -9.90 20.99
C CYS A 79 -7.87 -10.50 19.58
N ALA A 80 -8.66 -11.51 19.21
CA ALA A 80 -8.53 -12.20 17.92
C ALA A 80 -9.22 -11.44 16.78
N ASP A 81 -10.45 -11.01 17.03
CA ASP A 81 -11.38 -10.51 16.00
C ASP A 81 -12.19 -9.28 16.44
N GLU A 82 -11.81 -8.62 17.54
CA GLU A 82 -12.57 -7.52 18.13
C GLU A 82 -14.04 -7.88 18.32
N ARG A 83 -14.32 -9.10 18.83
CA ARG A 83 -15.68 -9.59 19.15
C ARG A 83 -16.52 -8.59 19.94
N LEU A 84 -15.88 -7.85 20.85
CA LEU A 84 -16.49 -6.82 21.68
C LEU A 84 -16.14 -5.41 21.17
N GLY A 85 -15.77 -5.29 19.90
CA GLY A 85 -15.34 -4.04 19.26
C GLY A 85 -13.99 -3.52 19.76
N GLY A 86 -13.18 -4.35 20.43
CA GLY A 86 -11.93 -3.95 21.06
C GLY A 86 -12.11 -3.21 22.38
N ALA A 87 -13.30 -3.28 23.01
CA ALA A 87 -13.60 -2.57 24.26
C ALA A 87 -12.64 -2.93 25.40
N ILE A 88 -12.09 -4.13 25.37
CA ILE A 88 -11.19 -4.65 26.39
C ILE A 88 -9.80 -4.77 25.81
N ALA A 89 -9.69 -5.36 24.62
CA ALA A 89 -8.39 -5.59 23.98
C ALA A 89 -7.63 -4.29 23.73
N SER A 90 -8.32 -3.16 23.50
CA SER A 90 -7.68 -1.84 23.38
C SER A 90 -6.84 -1.43 24.59
N LEU A 91 -7.11 -1.95 25.80
CA LEU A 91 -6.26 -1.71 26.98
C LEU A 91 -4.83 -2.24 26.78
N LEU A 92 -4.64 -3.26 25.94
CA LEU A 92 -3.35 -3.87 25.62
C LEU A 92 -2.49 -2.99 24.68
N LEU A 93 -3.02 -1.85 24.23
CA LEU A 93 -2.27 -0.80 23.53
C LEU A 93 -1.61 0.20 24.48
N PHE A 94 -1.94 0.16 25.77
CA PHE A 94 -1.41 1.08 26.77
C PHE A 94 -0.34 0.39 27.63
N PRO A 95 0.60 1.16 28.21
CA PRO A 95 1.49 0.65 29.24
C PRO A 95 0.69 0.02 30.37
N TYR A 96 1.09 -1.16 30.82
CA TYR A 96 0.45 -1.83 31.94
C TYR A 96 1.47 -2.54 32.83
N LYS A 97 1.04 -2.80 34.07
CA LYS A 97 1.71 -3.70 35.01
C LYS A 97 0.71 -4.72 35.50
N THR A 98 1.18 -5.94 35.65
CA THR A 98 0.42 -7.05 36.22
C THR A 98 0.69 -7.12 37.72
N ALA A 99 -0.37 -7.19 38.50
CA ALA A 99 -0.30 -7.48 39.94
C ALA A 99 -0.43 -8.99 40.20
N LEU A 100 -1.11 -9.71 39.29
CA LEU A 100 -1.31 -11.14 39.34
C LEU A 100 -1.41 -11.71 37.91
N GLY A 101 -0.76 -12.86 37.64
CA GLY A 101 -1.02 -13.67 36.44
C GLY A 101 -0.37 -13.23 35.12
N ASP A 102 0.92 -12.84 35.12
CA ASP A 102 1.65 -12.26 33.98
C ASP A 102 1.50 -13.01 32.64
N GLN A 103 1.56 -14.35 32.65
CA GLN A 103 1.59 -15.15 31.42
C GLN A 103 0.29 -15.08 30.59
N ALA A 104 -0.86 -14.86 31.25
CA ALA A 104 -2.15 -14.84 30.56
C ALA A 104 -2.33 -13.60 29.68
N LEU A 105 -1.86 -12.44 30.15
CA LEU A 105 -1.98 -11.17 29.43
C LEU A 105 -0.94 -11.03 28.31
N ASP A 106 0.24 -11.63 28.48
CA ASP A 106 1.31 -11.57 27.48
C ASP A 106 0.87 -12.18 26.13
N ALA A 107 0.24 -13.35 26.17
CA ALA A 107 -0.30 -14.00 24.97
C ALA A 107 -1.45 -13.20 24.35
N ALA A 108 -2.36 -12.66 25.17
CA ALA A 108 -3.46 -11.81 24.72
C ALA A 108 -2.97 -10.53 24.05
N GLU A 109 -1.93 -9.89 24.62
CA GLU A 109 -1.30 -8.68 24.08
C GLU A 109 -0.74 -8.93 22.67
N VAL A 110 0.08 -9.97 22.50
CA VAL A 110 0.67 -10.30 21.19
C VAL A 110 -0.43 -10.63 20.17
N LYS A 111 -1.46 -11.38 20.59
CA LYS A 111 -2.61 -11.73 19.75
C LYS A 111 -3.35 -10.47 19.27
N TYR A 112 -3.64 -9.53 20.16
CA TYR A 112 -4.32 -8.29 19.79
C TYR A 112 -3.45 -7.38 18.93
N LYS A 113 -2.17 -7.25 19.23
CA LYS A 113 -1.25 -6.45 18.41
C LYS A 113 -1.11 -7.03 17.01
N ARG A 114 -1.10 -8.35 16.87
CA ARG A 114 -1.19 -9.03 15.56
C ARG A 114 -2.47 -8.66 14.82
N HIS A 115 -3.62 -8.67 15.48
CA HIS A 115 -4.89 -8.24 14.88
C HIS A 115 -4.79 -6.79 14.35
N VAL A 116 -4.31 -5.87 15.19
CA VAL A 116 -4.11 -4.46 14.83
C VAL A 116 -3.17 -4.30 13.62
N ILE A 117 -2.04 -5.02 13.60
CA ILE A 117 -1.10 -5.00 12.48
C ILE A 117 -1.80 -5.45 11.19
N LEU A 118 -2.51 -6.57 11.21
CA LEU A 118 -3.19 -7.11 10.03
C LEU A 118 -4.29 -6.16 9.51
N GLU A 119 -5.06 -5.54 10.41
CA GLU A 119 -6.08 -4.54 10.06
C GLU A 119 -5.44 -3.32 9.36
N SER A 120 -4.39 -2.74 9.94
CA SER A 120 -3.69 -1.61 9.35
C SER A 120 -2.97 -1.97 8.05
N LEU A 121 -2.40 -3.19 7.92
CA LEU A 121 -1.81 -3.66 6.67
C LEU A 121 -2.84 -3.79 5.56
N GLN A 122 -4.01 -4.38 5.83
CA GLN A 122 -5.09 -4.44 4.85
C GLN A 122 -5.50 -3.03 4.40
N ASN A 123 -5.58 -2.09 5.34
CA ASN A 123 -5.89 -0.70 5.04
C ASN A 123 -4.84 -0.06 4.11
N LEU A 124 -3.55 -0.23 4.40
CA LEU A 124 -2.47 0.22 3.53
C LEU A 124 -2.52 -0.42 2.14
N ILE A 125 -2.77 -1.73 2.06
CA ILE A 125 -2.86 -2.46 0.79
C ILE A 125 -4.02 -1.92 -0.05
N LEU A 126 -5.16 -1.63 0.55
CA LEU A 126 -6.31 -1.07 -0.16
C LEU A 126 -6.07 0.39 -0.61
N ASP A 127 -5.33 1.17 0.18
CA ASP A 127 -5.07 2.58 -0.13
C ASP A 127 -3.94 2.74 -1.17
N TYR A 128 -2.88 1.92 -1.09
CA TYR A 128 -1.68 1.99 -1.93
C TYR A 128 -1.58 0.91 -3.01
N ARG A 129 -2.51 -0.05 -3.04
CA ARG A 129 -2.58 -1.14 -4.04
C ARG A 129 -1.27 -1.93 -4.11
N LEU A 130 -0.81 -2.31 -5.30
CA LEU A 130 0.41 -3.10 -5.49
C LEU A 130 1.66 -2.40 -4.94
N ALA A 131 1.70 -1.07 -4.97
CA ALA A 131 2.81 -0.28 -4.41
C ALA A 131 3.00 -0.48 -2.90
N SER A 132 2.00 -1.03 -2.19
CA SER A 132 2.12 -1.35 -0.76
C SER A 132 3.25 -2.33 -0.45
N SER A 133 3.60 -3.23 -1.39
CA SER A 133 4.71 -4.20 -1.26
C SER A 133 6.11 -3.58 -1.18
N HIS A 134 6.24 -2.30 -1.51
CA HIS A 134 7.48 -1.53 -1.41
C HIS A 134 7.45 -0.46 -0.30
N LEU A 135 6.44 -0.51 0.59
CA LEU A 135 6.40 0.36 1.77
C LEU A 135 7.32 -0.17 2.85
N LEU A 136 7.99 0.75 3.54
CA LEU A 136 8.83 0.47 4.68
C LEU A 136 8.15 1.02 5.93
N ILE A 137 7.57 0.13 6.73
CA ILE A 137 6.69 0.44 7.85
C ILE A 137 7.44 0.17 9.16
N ARG A 138 7.43 1.11 10.10
CA ARG A 138 7.94 0.89 11.46
C ARG A 138 6.82 0.46 12.40
N ALA A 139 7.16 -0.21 13.50
CA ALA A 139 6.20 -0.72 14.48
C ALA A 139 5.25 0.37 15.03
N GLU A 140 5.76 1.59 15.20
CA GLU A 140 4.99 2.74 15.70
C GLU A 140 3.79 3.09 14.82
N TYR A 141 3.86 2.81 13.51
CA TYR A 141 2.75 3.06 12.58
C TYR A 141 1.47 2.37 13.07
N PHE A 142 1.56 1.07 13.40
CA PHE A 142 0.42 0.25 13.79
C PHE A 142 -0.23 0.74 15.08
N LEU A 143 0.60 1.11 16.05
CA LEU A 143 0.13 1.69 17.31
C LEU A 143 -0.60 3.02 17.08
N PHE A 144 0.02 3.96 16.38
CA PHE A 144 -0.56 5.29 16.21
C PHE A 144 -1.77 5.29 15.26
N ASP A 145 -1.80 4.43 14.25
CA ASP A 145 -2.98 4.24 13.40
C ASP A 145 -4.19 3.81 14.26
N LYS A 146 -4.01 2.77 15.09
CA LYS A 146 -5.10 2.27 15.95
C LYS A 146 -5.49 3.26 17.03
N LEU A 147 -4.54 3.88 17.73
CA LEU A 147 -4.84 4.86 18.79
C LEU A 147 -5.60 6.08 18.24
N ARG A 148 -5.27 6.56 17.04
CA ARG A 148 -6.00 7.67 16.42
C ARG A 148 -7.44 7.29 16.11
N LYS A 149 -7.67 6.15 15.44
CA LYS A 149 -9.02 5.64 15.15
C LYS A 149 -9.81 5.45 16.44
N LEU A 150 -9.22 4.78 17.43
CA LEU A 150 -9.83 4.56 18.73
C LEU A 150 -10.18 5.89 19.43
N SER A 151 -9.29 6.88 19.44
CA SER A 151 -9.55 8.19 20.05
C SER A 151 -10.59 9.03 19.31
N ALA A 152 -10.80 8.77 18.02
CA ALA A 152 -11.84 9.42 17.23
C ALA A 152 -13.22 8.81 17.54
N ILE A 153 -13.28 7.50 17.77
CA ILE A 153 -14.53 6.75 17.92
C ILE A 153 -14.95 6.62 19.38
N HIS A 154 -14.02 6.43 20.32
CA HIS A 154 -14.29 6.16 21.73
C HIS A 154 -13.71 7.26 22.64
N LEU A 155 -14.53 8.30 22.90
CA LEU A 155 -14.13 9.48 23.68
C LEU A 155 -13.52 9.18 25.08
N PRO A 156 -14.03 8.21 25.87
CA PRO A 156 -13.49 7.95 27.21
C PRO A 156 -12.00 7.60 27.24
N VAL A 157 -11.48 6.94 26.20
CA VAL A 157 -10.06 6.54 26.15
C VAL A 157 -9.11 7.71 25.95
N ARG A 158 -9.60 8.88 25.52
CA ARG A 158 -8.75 10.04 25.21
C ARG A 158 -7.88 10.48 26.39
N ARG A 159 -8.36 10.32 27.63
CA ARG A 159 -7.57 10.62 28.83
C ARG A 159 -6.35 9.72 28.97
N LEU A 160 -6.54 8.40 28.81
CA LEU A 160 -5.45 7.44 28.78
C LEU A 160 -4.48 7.71 27.62
N VAL A 161 -5.02 7.96 26.41
CA VAL A 161 -4.20 8.25 25.23
C VAL A 161 -3.35 9.49 25.43
N LYS A 162 -3.93 10.57 25.97
CA LYS A 162 -3.20 11.80 26.27
C LYS A 162 -2.11 11.55 27.30
N SER A 163 -2.47 10.99 28.45
CA SER A 163 -1.52 10.71 29.54
C SER A 163 -0.35 9.85 29.07
N CYS A 164 -0.62 8.74 28.37
CA CYS A 164 0.43 7.83 27.92
C CYS A 164 1.25 8.39 26.74
N PHE A 165 0.60 8.93 25.71
CA PHE A 165 1.26 9.17 24.41
C PHE A 165 1.45 10.64 24.04
N HIS A 166 0.72 11.56 24.66
CA HIS A 166 1.02 13.00 24.54
C HIS A 166 1.99 13.44 25.63
N ASP A 167 1.72 13.09 26.89
CA ASP A 167 2.50 13.57 28.03
C ASP A 167 3.75 12.69 28.31
N HIS A 168 3.67 11.37 28.06
CA HIS A 168 4.72 10.40 28.41
C HIS A 168 5.19 9.49 27.25
N LEU A 169 5.26 10.03 26.03
CA LEU A 169 5.52 9.29 24.79
C LEU A 169 6.68 8.29 24.86
N SER A 170 7.89 8.74 25.18
CA SER A 170 9.10 7.89 25.14
C SER A 170 9.07 6.75 26.15
N GLY A 171 8.47 6.95 27.32
CA GLY A 171 8.28 5.90 28.32
C GLY A 171 7.27 4.87 27.86
N SER A 172 6.13 5.33 27.32
CA SER A 172 5.08 4.47 26.80
C SER A 172 5.55 3.58 25.66
N LEU A 173 6.30 4.13 24.69
CA LEU A 173 6.81 3.35 23.56
C LEU A 173 7.73 2.20 24.00
N LYS A 174 8.57 2.41 25.02
CA LYS A 174 9.47 1.37 25.54
C LYS A 174 8.73 0.17 26.10
N LEU A 175 7.54 0.37 26.69
CA LEU A 175 6.74 -0.73 27.23
C LEU A 175 5.80 -1.34 26.20
N VAL A 176 5.31 -0.56 25.23
CA VAL A 176 4.27 -1.02 24.28
C VAL A 176 4.86 -1.63 23.00
N LEU A 177 5.96 -1.11 22.45
CA LEU A 177 6.50 -1.59 21.17
C LEU A 177 7.00 -3.04 21.20
N PRO A 178 7.60 -3.58 22.28
CA PRO A 178 8.07 -4.97 22.30
C PRO A 178 6.97 -6.01 21.96
N GLY A 179 5.72 -5.78 22.37
CA GLY A 179 4.61 -6.63 21.96
C GLY A 179 4.28 -6.55 20.46
N PHE A 180 4.42 -5.37 19.85
CA PHE A 180 4.25 -5.21 18.41
C PHE A 180 5.38 -5.89 17.66
N GLU A 181 6.63 -5.75 18.13
CA GLU A 181 7.80 -6.38 17.52
C GLU A 181 7.71 -7.91 17.53
N ARG A 182 7.22 -8.51 18.63
CA ARG A 182 6.94 -9.95 18.68
C ARG A 182 5.88 -10.36 17.65
N ALA A 183 4.75 -9.67 17.62
CA ALA A 183 3.68 -9.95 16.64
C ALA A 183 4.15 -9.77 15.18
N LEU A 184 4.99 -8.77 14.91
CA LEU A 184 5.61 -8.54 13.60
C LEU A 184 6.58 -9.67 13.25
N GLY A 185 7.38 -10.14 14.21
CA GLY A 185 8.26 -11.30 14.05
C GLY A 185 7.49 -12.56 13.62
N ASP A 186 6.34 -12.83 14.24
CA ASP A 186 5.48 -13.95 13.89
C ASP A 186 4.85 -13.80 12.49
N LEU A 187 4.53 -12.57 12.07
CA LEU A 187 4.03 -12.31 10.72
C LEU A 187 5.12 -12.45 9.66
N VAL A 188 6.37 -12.15 10.01
CA VAL A 188 7.53 -12.38 9.13
C VAL A 188 7.79 -13.88 8.97
N SER A 189 7.74 -14.67 10.05
CA SER A 189 7.96 -16.12 9.98
C SER A 189 6.90 -16.85 9.15
N GLN A 190 5.71 -16.27 9.02
CA GLN A 190 4.60 -16.77 8.20
C GLN A 190 4.63 -16.28 6.76
N GLY A 191 5.60 -15.45 6.37
CA GLY A 191 5.71 -14.90 5.01
C GLY A 191 4.68 -13.82 4.68
N ILE A 192 3.94 -13.29 5.67
CA ILE A 192 3.00 -12.17 5.48
C ILE A 192 3.76 -10.84 5.36
N LEU A 193 4.85 -10.70 6.12
CA LEU A 193 5.74 -9.54 6.11
C LEU A 193 7.15 -9.96 5.72
N VAL A 194 7.89 -9.00 5.16
CA VAL A 194 9.33 -9.09 4.92
C VAL A 194 10.03 -8.06 5.81
N ARG A 195 11.05 -8.50 6.55
CA ARG A 195 11.86 -7.60 7.40
C ARG A 195 12.98 -6.96 6.58
N ARG A 196 13.12 -5.63 6.68
CA ARG A 196 14.16 -4.81 6.05
C ARG A 196 14.85 -3.96 7.14
N GLY A 197 15.80 -4.56 7.85
CA GLY A 197 16.42 -3.93 9.03
C GLY A 197 15.42 -3.77 10.18
N GLU A 198 15.19 -2.53 10.62
CA GLU A 198 14.19 -2.16 11.64
C GLU A 198 12.78 -1.93 11.08
N ARG A 199 12.60 -2.12 9.77
CA ARG A 199 11.33 -1.85 9.05
C ARG A 199 10.72 -3.12 8.50
N TYR A 200 9.43 -3.04 8.15
CA TYR A 200 8.63 -4.16 7.65
C TYR A 200 7.91 -3.75 6.36
N SER A 201 7.79 -4.68 5.42
CA SER A 201 6.99 -4.51 4.19
C SER A 201 6.02 -5.67 4.02
N PRO A 202 4.78 -5.48 3.56
CA PRO A 202 3.92 -6.61 3.18
C PRO A 202 4.54 -7.40 2.03
N SER A 203 4.48 -8.72 2.14
CA SER A 203 4.95 -9.59 1.06
C SER A 203 4.07 -9.46 -0.18
N GLU A 204 4.65 -9.63 -1.35
CA GLU A 204 3.93 -9.56 -2.63
C GLU A 204 2.75 -10.52 -2.68
N GLU A 205 2.94 -11.76 -2.21
CA GLU A 205 1.88 -12.76 -2.12
C GLU A 205 0.72 -12.31 -1.22
N TYR A 206 1.04 -11.72 -0.06
CA TYR A 206 0.01 -11.20 0.84
C TYR A 206 -0.74 -10.02 0.23
N VAL A 207 -0.05 -9.10 -0.47
CA VAL A 207 -0.67 -7.98 -1.19
C VAL A 207 -1.64 -8.49 -2.25
N LEU A 208 -1.21 -9.40 -3.12
CA LEU A 208 -2.02 -9.96 -4.20
C LEU A 208 -3.25 -10.71 -3.64
N SER A 209 -3.05 -11.55 -2.63
CA SER A 209 -4.14 -12.30 -1.99
C SER A 209 -5.17 -11.35 -1.34
N THR A 210 -4.72 -10.26 -0.72
CA THR A 210 -5.60 -9.26 -0.09
C THR A 210 -6.42 -8.51 -1.15
N LEU A 211 -5.77 -8.06 -2.23
CA LEU A 211 -6.45 -7.34 -3.32
C LEU A 211 -7.46 -8.21 -4.09
N SER A 212 -7.25 -9.54 -4.12
CA SER A 212 -8.21 -10.48 -4.74
C SER A 212 -9.46 -10.72 -3.88
N LYS A 213 -9.33 -10.66 -2.55
CA LYS A 213 -10.41 -11.03 -1.60
C LYS A 213 -11.17 -9.82 -1.06
N SER A 214 -10.52 -8.65 -0.96
CA SER A 214 -11.03 -7.51 -0.21
C SER A 214 -11.38 -6.34 -1.12
N SER A 215 -12.62 -5.86 -1.03
CA SER A 215 -13.04 -4.60 -1.64
C SER A 215 -12.96 -3.45 -0.64
N ALA A 216 -12.82 -2.21 -1.13
CA ALA A 216 -12.86 -1.01 -0.27
C ALA A 216 -14.19 -0.87 0.50
N PHE A 217 -15.29 -1.46 -0.01
CA PHE A 217 -16.56 -1.52 0.70
C PHE A 217 -16.48 -2.41 1.95
N LEU A 218 -15.80 -3.56 1.88
CA LEU A 218 -15.58 -4.46 3.01
C LEU A 218 -14.69 -3.83 4.11
N LYS A 219 -13.86 -2.84 3.78
CA LYS A 219 -13.10 -2.02 4.74
C LYS A 219 -14.06 -1.14 5.56
N ILE A 220 -14.91 -0.38 4.88
CA ILE A 220 -15.85 0.56 5.53
C ILE A 220 -16.87 -0.19 6.40
N SER A 221 -17.40 -1.32 5.93
CA SER A 221 -18.39 -2.09 6.69
C SER A 221 -17.83 -2.64 8.01
N ARG A 222 -16.58 -3.13 8.00
CA ARG A 222 -15.92 -3.68 9.20
C ARG A 222 -15.61 -2.60 10.24
N GLU A 223 -15.06 -1.47 9.82
CA GLU A 223 -14.75 -0.35 10.73
C GLU A 223 -16.03 0.19 11.42
N LEU A 224 -17.15 0.25 10.69
CA LEU A 224 -18.45 0.60 11.25
C LEU A 224 -18.95 -0.45 12.23
N GLU A 225 -18.89 -1.73 11.86
CA GLU A 225 -19.30 -2.85 12.72
C GLU A 225 -18.53 -2.87 14.04
N HIS A 226 -17.20 -2.70 14.00
CA HIS A 226 -16.36 -2.65 15.19
C HIS A 226 -16.73 -1.45 16.08
N SER A 227 -16.95 -0.28 15.47
CA SER A 227 -17.41 0.91 16.17
C SER A 227 -18.75 0.66 16.89
N PHE A 228 -19.72 0.03 16.22
CA PHE A 228 -21.01 -0.30 16.84
C PHE A 228 -20.86 -1.31 18.00
N LYS A 229 -20.07 -2.38 17.80
CA LYS A 229 -19.80 -3.39 18.83
C LYS A 229 -19.15 -2.78 20.06
N LEU A 230 -18.18 -1.88 19.87
CA LEU A 230 -17.46 -1.18 20.95
C LEU A 230 -18.42 -0.41 21.87
N TYR A 231 -19.39 0.29 21.29
CA TYR A 231 -20.38 1.03 22.08
C TYR A 231 -21.37 0.10 22.81
N LEU A 232 -21.79 -0.99 22.16
CA LEU A 232 -22.71 -1.97 22.76
C LEU A 232 -22.07 -2.76 23.89
N SER A 233 -20.81 -3.18 23.73
CA SER A 233 -20.10 -4.04 24.67
C SER A 233 -19.65 -3.30 25.93
N ALA A 234 -19.32 -2.00 25.83
CA ALA A 234 -18.94 -1.17 26.97
C ALA A 234 -20.08 -0.87 27.97
N SER A 235 -21.23 -1.55 27.87
CA SER A 235 -22.45 -1.33 28.67
C SER A 235 -22.91 0.14 28.70
N LEU A 236 -22.71 0.86 27.61
CA LEU A 236 -23.34 2.15 27.38
C LEU A 236 -24.73 1.84 26.82
N SER A 237 -25.75 1.79 27.68
CA SER A 237 -27.15 1.52 27.29
C SER A 237 -27.66 2.49 26.21
N SER A 238 -26.93 3.57 25.93
CA SER A 238 -27.01 4.38 24.72
C SER A 238 -25.62 4.93 24.34
N PRO A 239 -25.30 5.14 23.03
CA PRO A 239 -24.13 5.92 22.59
C PRO A 239 -24.05 7.32 23.21
N ILE A 240 -25.18 7.82 23.73
CA ILE A 240 -25.36 9.15 24.33
C ILE A 240 -25.17 9.12 25.85
N GLU A 241 -25.28 7.98 26.50
CA GLU A 241 -25.15 7.86 27.95
C GLU A 241 -23.75 8.18 28.53
N PRO A 242 -22.61 7.80 27.88
CA PRO A 242 -21.32 8.29 28.35
C PRO A 242 -21.23 9.82 28.21
N LEU A 243 -21.91 10.41 27.22
CA LEU A 243 -21.98 11.87 27.04
C LEU A 243 -22.85 12.56 28.12
N ARG A 244 -23.78 11.84 28.77
CA ARG A 244 -24.61 12.38 29.88
C ARG A 244 -23.88 12.38 31.21
N GLY A 245 -23.03 11.38 31.48
CA GLY A 245 -22.23 11.26 32.70
C GLY A 245 -20.85 11.93 32.61
N LEU A 246 -20.42 12.30 31.40
CA LEU A 246 -19.34 13.25 31.18
C LEU A 246 -19.87 14.62 31.61
N THR A 247 -19.61 15.00 32.86
CA THR A 247 -19.42 16.43 33.19
C THR A 247 -18.59 16.99 32.05
N LEU A 248 -19.14 17.94 31.29
CA LEU A 248 -18.56 18.54 30.09
C LEU A 248 -17.16 19.10 30.40
N ASP A 249 -16.17 18.21 30.52
CA ASP A 249 -14.78 18.55 30.60
C ASP A 249 -14.39 18.87 29.16
N PRO A 250 -14.24 20.17 28.82
CA PRO A 250 -13.94 20.56 27.45
C PRO A 250 -12.61 19.95 26.97
N MET A 251 -11.76 19.44 27.88
CA MET A 251 -10.53 18.74 27.50
C MET A 251 -10.78 17.40 26.81
N ILE A 252 -11.89 16.69 27.09
CA ILE A 252 -12.18 15.38 26.46
C ILE A 252 -12.64 15.56 25.01
N LEU A 253 -13.32 16.67 24.71
CA LEU A 253 -13.76 16.99 23.35
C LEU A 253 -12.60 17.43 22.45
N ARG A 254 -11.48 17.88 23.03
CA ARG A 254 -10.28 18.25 22.27
C ARG A 254 -9.62 16.99 21.69
N PRO A 255 -9.30 16.96 20.39
CA PRO A 255 -8.51 15.90 19.80
C PRO A 255 -7.16 15.77 20.52
N VAL A 256 -6.76 14.54 20.83
CA VAL A 256 -5.44 14.28 21.42
C VAL A 256 -4.39 14.48 20.32
N LYS A 257 -3.33 15.25 20.64
CA LYS A 257 -2.20 15.43 19.73
C LYS A 257 -1.33 14.17 19.78
N LEU A 258 -1.45 13.33 18.76
CA LEU A 258 -0.61 12.15 18.56
C LEU A 258 0.33 12.37 17.36
N PRO A 259 1.49 11.69 17.32
CA PRO A 259 2.28 11.59 16.12
C PRO A 259 1.44 11.15 14.90
N GLU A 260 1.71 11.74 13.73
CA GLU A 260 1.09 11.34 12.47
C GLU A 260 1.59 9.94 12.05
N PRO A 261 0.71 8.92 11.87
CA PRO A 261 1.15 7.56 11.52
C PRO A 261 1.98 7.51 10.24
N SER A 262 1.65 8.34 9.25
CA SER A 262 2.36 8.42 7.97
C SER A 262 3.84 8.81 8.09
N ARG A 263 4.28 9.36 9.23
CA ARG A 263 5.70 9.60 9.53
C ARG A 263 6.51 8.32 9.74
N TYR A 264 5.83 7.22 10.05
CA TYR A 264 6.42 5.91 10.30
C TYR A 264 6.29 4.97 9.10
N VAL A 265 5.91 5.52 7.95
CA VAL A 265 5.88 4.82 6.67
C VAL A 265 6.76 5.56 5.68
N GLU A 266 7.72 4.84 5.13
CA GLU A 266 8.61 5.31 4.09
C GLU A 266 8.38 4.48 2.82
N ARG A 267 8.91 4.97 1.71
CA ARG A 267 8.96 4.26 0.44
C ARG A 267 10.40 4.23 -0.04
N GLU A 268 10.84 3.11 -0.60
CA GLU A 268 12.15 3.05 -1.25
C GLU A 268 12.10 3.81 -2.57
N THR A 269 13.09 4.68 -2.83
CA THR A 269 13.27 5.38 -4.10
C THR A 269 14.73 5.34 -4.51
N GLY A 270 15.05 5.76 -5.74
CA GLY A 270 16.42 5.92 -6.21
C GLY A 270 17.26 6.94 -5.43
N LEU A 271 16.62 7.77 -4.61
CA LEU A 271 17.30 8.70 -3.69
C LEU A 271 17.39 8.14 -2.25
N GLY A 272 17.04 6.87 -2.06
CA GLY A 272 16.92 6.18 -0.77
C GLY A 272 15.51 6.25 -0.15
N PRO A 273 15.33 5.77 1.08
CA PRO A 273 14.05 5.81 1.77
C PRO A 273 13.51 7.24 1.94
N GLN A 274 12.30 7.49 1.47
CA GLN A 274 11.63 8.78 1.60
C GLN A 274 10.31 8.64 2.38
N PRO A 275 9.94 9.61 3.25
CA PRO A 275 8.69 9.53 3.97
C PRO A 275 7.47 9.58 3.04
N LEU A 276 6.44 8.80 3.38
CA LEU A 276 5.22 8.71 2.58
C LEU A 276 4.42 10.03 2.55
N TYR A 277 4.51 10.82 3.62
CA TYR A 277 3.76 12.08 3.78
C TYR A 277 4.39 13.29 3.07
N VAL A 278 5.58 13.14 2.48
CA VAL A 278 6.23 14.27 1.79
C VAL A 278 5.52 14.50 0.45
N GLU A 279 4.86 15.65 0.33
CA GLU A 279 4.02 16.02 -0.81
C GLU A 279 4.63 17.21 -1.55
N LEU A 280 5.71 16.97 -2.30
CA LEU A 280 6.37 18.06 -3.03
C LEU A 280 5.72 18.29 -4.39
N GLY A 281 5.55 19.56 -4.76
CA GLY A 281 5.22 19.97 -6.11
C GLY A 281 6.41 19.80 -7.07
N LEU A 282 6.20 20.14 -8.35
CA LEU A 282 7.23 19.94 -9.37
C LEU A 282 8.52 20.76 -9.13
N ARG A 283 8.39 22.00 -8.64
CA ARG A 283 9.53 22.88 -8.32
C ARG A 283 10.10 22.54 -6.94
N ASP A 284 9.22 22.43 -5.94
CA ASP A 284 9.58 22.10 -4.56
C ASP A 284 10.42 20.83 -4.45
N PHE A 285 10.14 19.83 -5.30
CA PHE A 285 10.94 18.61 -5.37
C PHE A 285 12.41 18.90 -5.76
N VAL A 286 12.63 19.70 -6.80
CA VAL A 286 13.99 20.03 -7.24
C VAL A 286 14.69 20.93 -6.23
N GLU A 287 13.99 21.91 -5.67
CA GLU A 287 14.53 22.80 -4.62
C GLU A 287 14.98 22.01 -3.40
N THR A 288 14.13 21.09 -2.92
CA THR A 288 14.39 20.32 -1.70
C THR A 288 15.53 19.31 -1.86
N PHE A 289 15.55 18.57 -2.98
CA PHE A 289 16.51 17.47 -3.16
C PHE A 289 17.78 17.83 -3.92
N TYR A 290 17.76 18.91 -4.71
CA TYR A 290 18.90 19.34 -5.52
C TYR A 290 19.40 20.75 -5.18
N GLY A 291 18.73 21.48 -4.28
CA GLY A 291 19.18 22.81 -3.82
C GLY A 291 19.19 23.88 -4.91
N VAL A 292 18.41 23.70 -5.98
CA VAL A 292 18.38 24.62 -7.12
C VAL A 292 17.29 25.66 -6.94
N GLU A 293 17.64 26.94 -7.11
CA GLU A 293 16.70 28.06 -7.04
C GLU A 293 15.55 27.93 -8.06
N PRO A 294 14.30 28.28 -7.68
CA PRO A 294 13.11 28.15 -8.51
C PRO A 294 13.26 28.72 -9.93
N GLU A 295 13.94 29.86 -10.06
CA GLU A 295 14.10 30.61 -11.32
C GLU A 295 14.96 29.86 -12.34
N LYS A 296 15.84 28.98 -11.88
CA LYS A 296 16.72 28.16 -12.72
C LYS A 296 16.04 26.88 -13.22
N ILE A 297 14.87 26.54 -12.66
CA ILE A 297 14.11 25.35 -13.01
C ILE A 297 13.19 25.64 -14.19
N ARG A 298 13.37 24.88 -15.27
CA ARG A 298 12.52 24.93 -16.48
C ARG A 298 11.62 23.71 -16.50
N ILE A 299 10.31 23.93 -16.51
CA ILE A 299 9.31 22.87 -16.64
C ILE A 299 8.65 22.99 -18.01
N ARG A 300 8.68 21.91 -18.78
CA ARG A 300 8.05 21.80 -20.10
C ARG A 300 7.10 20.62 -20.11
N ARG A 301 6.03 20.69 -20.90
CA ARG A 301 5.17 19.52 -21.13
C ARG A 301 5.88 18.57 -22.10
N ALA A 302 5.81 17.27 -21.82
CA ALA A 302 6.31 16.27 -22.76
C ALA A 302 5.42 16.27 -24.01
N ALA A 303 6.00 16.39 -25.20
CA ALA A 303 5.25 16.60 -26.45
C ALA A 303 4.39 15.38 -26.87
N SER A 304 4.73 14.16 -26.43
CA SER A 304 4.04 12.92 -26.82
C SER A 304 2.96 12.46 -25.83
N ALA A 305 2.94 12.99 -24.60
CA ALA A 305 2.08 12.51 -23.52
C ALA A 305 0.97 13.52 -23.24
N LEU A 306 -0.27 13.12 -23.51
CA LEU A 306 -1.48 13.94 -23.36
C LEU A 306 -1.57 14.56 -21.95
N ASN A 307 -1.44 15.89 -21.90
CA ASN A 307 -1.76 16.84 -20.81
C ASN A 307 -1.26 16.60 -19.38
N SER A 308 -0.45 15.57 -19.14
CA SER A 308 -0.16 15.09 -17.78
C SER A 308 1.29 14.73 -17.49
N ALA A 309 2.19 14.79 -18.48
CA ALA A 309 3.61 14.54 -18.29
C ALA A 309 4.47 15.79 -18.52
N TYR A 310 5.52 15.90 -17.73
CA TYR A 310 6.38 17.06 -17.60
C TYR A 310 7.85 16.63 -17.66
N ILE A 311 8.66 17.44 -18.32
CA ILE A 311 10.12 17.37 -18.30
C ILE A 311 10.60 18.56 -17.49
N ILE A 312 11.34 18.28 -16.43
CA ILE A 312 11.92 19.27 -15.52
C ILE A 312 13.42 19.33 -15.82
N GLU A 313 13.90 20.48 -16.26
CA GLU A 313 15.30 20.72 -16.62
C GLU A 313 15.90 21.75 -15.66
N PHE A 314 17.08 21.46 -15.10
CA PHE A 314 17.76 22.37 -14.19
C PHE A 314 19.29 22.19 -14.23
N PRO A 315 20.07 23.22 -13.88
CA PRO A 315 21.52 23.10 -13.77
C PRO A 315 21.91 22.32 -12.52
N THR A 316 22.90 21.45 -12.65
CA THR A 316 23.62 20.74 -11.57
C THR A 316 25.10 20.86 -11.86
N ASP A 317 25.99 20.83 -10.85
CA ASP A 317 27.43 21.09 -11.01
C ASP A 317 28.04 20.48 -12.30
N GLY A 318 28.30 21.36 -13.29
CA GLY A 318 28.91 21.01 -14.57
C GLY A 318 28.00 20.46 -15.68
N SER A 319 26.70 20.23 -15.47
CA SER A 319 25.78 19.72 -16.50
C SER A 319 24.31 20.17 -16.34
N ARG A 320 23.47 19.85 -17.33
CA ARG A 320 22.01 20.01 -17.22
C ARG A 320 21.39 18.66 -16.89
N MET A 321 20.68 18.59 -15.78
CA MET A 321 19.92 17.41 -15.39
C MET A 321 18.48 17.52 -15.90
N ARG A 322 17.89 16.36 -16.23
CA ARG A 322 16.49 16.23 -16.61
C ARG A 322 15.79 15.19 -15.76
N ILE A 323 14.56 15.50 -15.36
CA ILE A 323 13.68 14.63 -14.61
C ILE A 323 12.34 14.55 -15.34
N PHE A 324 11.78 13.34 -15.39
CA PHE A 324 10.44 13.11 -15.90
C PHE A 324 9.45 13.12 -14.74
N ALA A 325 8.33 13.82 -14.89
CA ALA A 325 7.27 13.82 -13.90
C ALA A 325 5.91 13.56 -14.57
N LYS A 326 5.14 12.63 -14.04
CA LYS A 326 3.84 12.20 -14.58
C LYS A 326 2.75 12.40 -13.54
N LYS A 327 1.70 13.14 -13.89
CA LYS A 327 0.53 13.40 -13.04
C LYS A 327 -0.64 12.52 -13.43
N TYR A 328 -1.17 11.71 -12.53
CA TYR A 328 -2.26 10.79 -12.82
C TYR A 328 -3.63 11.47 -12.59
N LEU A 329 -4.32 11.75 -13.70
CA LEU A 329 -5.66 12.34 -13.71
C LEU A 329 -6.77 11.28 -13.47
N ASN A 330 -7.90 11.73 -12.93
CA ASN A 330 -9.08 10.90 -12.62
C ASN A 330 -9.97 10.67 -13.85
N TRP A 331 -10.85 9.67 -13.73
CA TRP A 331 -11.76 9.18 -14.78
C TRP A 331 -12.66 10.26 -15.43
N THR A 332 -12.97 11.35 -14.74
CA THR A 332 -13.78 12.46 -15.27
C THR A 332 -13.09 13.25 -16.38
N ASP A 333 -11.79 13.04 -16.60
CA ASP A 333 -10.98 13.87 -17.47
C ASP A 333 -10.42 13.16 -18.72
N PHE A 334 -10.69 11.85 -19.00
CA PHE A 334 -9.77 11.11 -19.89
C PHE A 334 -10.27 9.96 -20.81
N LYS A 335 -9.46 9.76 -21.88
CA LYS A 335 -9.53 8.81 -23.02
C LYS A 335 -9.59 7.32 -22.67
N TRP A 336 -9.11 6.94 -21.47
CA TRP A 336 -9.04 5.54 -21.05
C TRP A 336 -10.41 4.92 -20.85
N VAL A 337 -11.42 5.73 -20.51
CA VAL A 337 -12.81 5.27 -20.46
C VAL A 337 -13.28 4.84 -21.85
N ALA A 338 -12.93 5.60 -22.89
CA ALA A 338 -13.25 5.26 -24.27
C ALA A 338 -12.48 4.00 -24.74
N ALA A 339 -11.18 3.91 -24.43
CA ALA A 339 -10.37 2.73 -24.74
C ALA A 339 -10.89 1.47 -24.02
N TRP A 340 -11.28 1.60 -22.74
CA TRP A 340 -11.87 0.52 -21.96
C TRP A 340 -13.23 0.08 -22.52
N LEU A 341 -14.13 1.02 -22.84
CA LEU A 341 -15.42 0.70 -23.48
C LEU A 341 -15.21 0.00 -24.83
N TRP A 342 -14.18 0.40 -25.58
CA TRP A 342 -13.85 -0.17 -26.88
C TRP A 342 -13.24 -1.58 -26.78
N ALA A 343 -12.46 -1.83 -25.73
CA ALA A 343 -11.76 -3.10 -25.49
C ALA A 343 -12.50 -4.05 -24.52
N ILE A 344 -13.71 -3.69 -24.06
CA ILE A 344 -14.46 -4.48 -23.08
C ILE A 344 -14.71 -5.91 -23.60
N GLY A 345 -14.45 -6.90 -22.74
CA GLY A 345 -14.50 -8.33 -23.11
C GLY A 345 -13.27 -8.84 -23.86
N VAL A 346 -12.25 -7.99 -24.08
CA VAL A 346 -10.96 -8.37 -24.69
C VAL A 346 -9.79 -8.02 -23.76
N LYS A 347 -9.74 -6.80 -23.20
CA LYS A 347 -8.74 -6.37 -22.21
C LYS A 347 -9.38 -5.46 -21.16
N ASN A 348 -9.01 -5.65 -19.89
CA ASN A 348 -9.50 -4.83 -18.77
C ASN A 348 -8.44 -3.81 -18.35
N PHE A 349 -8.60 -2.55 -18.78
CA PHE A 349 -7.73 -1.45 -18.37
C PHE A 349 -8.06 -0.91 -16.97
N SER A 350 -7.04 -0.47 -16.24
CA SER A 350 -7.19 0.19 -14.95
C SER A 350 -7.57 1.67 -15.14
N LEU A 351 -8.77 2.06 -14.69
CA LEU A 351 -9.31 3.42 -14.88
C LEU A 351 -8.99 4.41 -13.75
N LEU A 352 -8.79 3.92 -12.52
CA LEU A 352 -8.56 4.79 -11.36
C LEU A 352 -7.11 5.28 -11.31
N ALA A 353 -6.92 6.60 -11.13
CA ALA A 353 -5.61 7.24 -11.09
C ALA A 353 -4.67 6.63 -10.03
N SER A 354 -5.19 6.30 -8.85
CA SER A 354 -4.42 5.67 -7.77
C SER A 354 -3.97 4.25 -8.12
N ILE A 355 -4.79 3.48 -8.86
CA ILE A 355 -4.42 2.15 -9.34
C ILE A 355 -3.32 2.27 -10.39
N ARG A 356 -3.51 3.13 -11.40
CA ARG A 356 -2.53 3.36 -12.48
C ARG A 356 -1.17 3.78 -11.94
N MET A 357 -1.15 4.74 -11.00
CA MET A 357 0.09 5.18 -10.35
C MET A 357 0.69 4.07 -9.47
N GLY A 358 -0.14 3.34 -8.72
CA GLY A 358 0.32 2.22 -7.90
C GLY A 358 0.92 1.08 -8.72
N ASN A 359 0.34 0.77 -9.88
CA ASN A 359 0.86 -0.21 -10.83
C ASN A 359 2.20 0.25 -11.39
N GLU A 360 2.31 1.51 -11.83
CA GLU A 360 3.58 2.03 -12.34
C GLU A 360 4.68 1.95 -11.27
N ILE A 361 4.40 2.36 -10.03
CA ILE A 361 5.36 2.29 -8.92
C ILE A 361 5.82 0.84 -8.69
N TYR A 362 4.87 -0.08 -8.68
CA TYR A 362 5.14 -1.49 -8.46
C TYR A 362 5.96 -2.11 -9.61
N PHE A 363 5.50 -1.99 -10.84
CA PHE A 363 6.13 -2.63 -11.99
C PHE A 363 7.47 -2.01 -12.36
N VAL A 364 7.68 -0.70 -12.13
CA VAL A 364 9.03 -0.11 -12.28
C VAL A 364 10.04 -0.84 -11.39
N ASN A 365 9.73 -0.97 -10.09
CA ASN A 365 10.63 -1.62 -9.13
C ASN A 365 10.75 -3.11 -9.42
N LYS A 366 9.64 -3.80 -9.67
CA LYS A 366 9.63 -5.23 -9.98
C LYS A 366 10.47 -5.56 -11.21
N LEU A 367 10.34 -4.79 -12.28
CA LEU A 367 11.11 -5.00 -13.50
C LEU A 367 12.60 -4.70 -13.29
N MET A 368 12.96 -3.71 -12.47
CA MET A 368 14.36 -3.49 -12.07
C MET A 368 14.92 -4.68 -11.30
N GLU A 369 14.16 -5.25 -10.36
CA GLU A 369 14.55 -6.44 -9.60
C GLU A 369 14.78 -7.66 -10.51
N LEU A 370 13.97 -7.78 -11.59
CA LEU A 370 14.09 -8.83 -12.60
C LEU A 370 15.18 -8.54 -13.66
N GLY A 371 15.91 -7.43 -13.55
CA GLY A 371 17.02 -7.09 -14.44
C GLY A 371 16.63 -6.36 -15.73
N PHE A 372 15.38 -5.90 -15.86
CA PHE A 372 14.97 -5.03 -16.97
C PHE A 372 15.35 -3.58 -16.70
N ASN A 373 15.58 -2.81 -17.76
CA ASN A 373 15.81 -1.38 -17.64
C ASN A 373 14.47 -0.63 -17.62
N THR A 374 14.22 0.12 -16.55
CA THR A 374 13.05 1.01 -16.43
C THR A 374 13.47 2.38 -15.91
N ALA A 375 12.54 3.33 -15.87
CA ALA A 375 12.78 4.66 -15.36
C ALA A 375 12.69 4.69 -13.82
N GLU A 376 13.86 4.66 -13.19
CA GLU A 376 14.02 4.72 -11.73
C GLU A 376 13.17 5.83 -11.08
N ILE A 377 12.43 5.48 -10.03
CA ILE A 377 11.56 6.40 -9.29
C ILE A 377 12.41 7.24 -8.35
N LEU A 378 12.32 8.56 -8.47
CA LEU A 378 13.06 9.51 -7.62
C LEU A 378 12.21 10.00 -6.45
N HIS A 379 10.91 10.22 -6.70
CA HIS A 379 9.96 10.69 -5.70
C HIS A 379 8.53 10.36 -6.11
N VAL A 380 7.64 10.29 -5.13
CA VAL A 380 6.21 10.06 -5.34
C VAL A 380 5.44 11.01 -4.44
N ASN A 381 4.63 11.88 -5.04
CA ASN A 381 3.62 12.65 -4.33
C ASN A 381 2.28 11.92 -4.49
N TRP A 382 1.88 11.16 -3.45
CA TRP A 382 0.71 10.29 -3.53
C TRP A 382 -0.61 11.08 -3.59
N SER A 383 -0.76 12.11 -2.75
CA SER A 383 -1.97 12.94 -2.68
C SER A 383 -2.16 13.75 -3.98
N GLY A 384 -1.09 14.36 -4.46
CA GLY A 384 -1.04 15.12 -5.72
C GLY A 384 -1.06 14.24 -6.96
N ARG A 385 -0.89 12.91 -6.76
CA ARG A 385 -0.79 11.86 -7.78
C ARG A 385 0.28 12.15 -8.83
N ILE A 386 1.47 12.53 -8.36
CA ILE A 386 2.61 12.84 -9.21
C ILE A 386 3.71 11.82 -8.94
N LEU A 387 4.20 11.20 -10.00
CA LEU A 387 5.37 10.32 -9.98
C LEU A 387 6.54 11.04 -10.63
N PHE A 388 7.69 11.04 -9.97
CA PHE A 388 8.95 11.58 -10.48
C PHE A 388 9.90 10.44 -10.79
N GLN A 389 10.42 10.40 -12.01
CA GLN A 389 11.31 9.38 -12.50
C GLN A 389 12.54 10.00 -13.14
N LYS A 390 13.63 9.24 -13.17
CA LYS A 390 14.81 9.58 -13.96
C LYS A 390 14.41 9.74 -15.43
N PHE A 391 14.83 10.86 -16.04
CA PHE A 391 14.63 11.04 -17.47
C PHE A 391 15.55 10.09 -18.24
N ILE A 392 14.98 9.31 -19.15
CA ILE A 392 15.76 8.39 -20.00
C ILE A 392 16.16 9.11 -21.28
N GLU A 393 17.47 9.24 -21.49
CA GLU A 393 18.05 9.82 -22.69
C GLU A 393 18.00 8.81 -23.84
N GLY A 394 17.10 9.01 -24.79
CA GLY A 394 16.95 8.09 -25.91
C GLY A 394 15.88 8.50 -26.92
N ILE A 395 15.61 7.61 -27.85
CA ILE A 395 14.53 7.72 -28.84
C ILE A 395 13.56 6.54 -28.67
N ASP A 396 12.26 6.83 -28.69
CA ASP A 396 11.23 5.80 -28.61
C ASP A 396 11.17 4.93 -29.88
N LEU A 397 10.66 3.70 -29.77
CA LEU A 397 10.55 2.78 -30.91
C LEU A 397 9.67 3.39 -32.03
N ALA A 398 8.63 4.16 -31.73
CA ALA A 398 7.84 4.84 -32.76
C ALA A 398 8.67 5.79 -33.65
N ARG A 399 9.66 6.49 -33.08
CA ARG A 399 10.60 7.32 -33.82
C ARG A 399 11.63 6.47 -34.54
N VAL A 400 12.14 5.41 -33.91
CA VAL A 400 13.07 4.45 -34.53
C VAL A 400 12.45 3.85 -35.79
N LEU A 401 11.20 3.38 -35.74
CA LEU A 401 10.51 2.78 -36.88
C LEU A 401 10.35 3.76 -38.06
N ARG A 402 10.16 5.06 -37.79
CA ARG A 402 10.05 6.09 -38.85
C ARG A 402 11.38 6.44 -39.51
N SER A 403 12.49 6.32 -38.78
CA SER A 403 13.81 6.80 -39.22
C SER A 403 14.81 5.70 -39.56
N SER A 404 14.49 4.44 -39.27
CA SER A 404 15.40 3.32 -39.48
C SER A 404 15.52 2.95 -40.95
N LEU A 405 16.72 2.53 -41.35
CA LEU A 405 16.95 1.85 -42.62
C LEU A 405 16.42 0.42 -42.53
N ASP A 406 15.99 -0.12 -43.66
CA ASP A 406 15.36 -1.44 -43.75
C ASP A 406 16.24 -2.56 -43.15
N GLU A 407 17.56 -2.51 -43.36
CA GLU A 407 18.52 -3.48 -42.83
C GLU A 407 18.55 -3.55 -41.29
N ALA A 408 18.19 -2.47 -40.59
CA ALA A 408 18.19 -2.43 -39.13
C ALA A 408 16.85 -2.88 -38.52
N LEU A 409 15.76 -2.88 -39.29
CA LEU A 409 14.40 -3.12 -38.77
C LEU A 409 14.22 -4.55 -38.25
N ALA A 410 14.76 -5.55 -38.94
CA ALA A 410 14.69 -6.94 -38.49
C ALA A 410 15.42 -7.13 -37.15
N THR A 411 16.62 -6.55 -37.00
CA THR A 411 17.37 -6.56 -35.75
C THR A 411 16.61 -5.90 -34.62
N ARG A 412 16.01 -4.71 -34.86
CA ARG A 412 15.19 -4.02 -33.86
C ARG A 412 13.94 -4.81 -33.49
N GLY A 413 13.30 -5.44 -34.47
CA GLY A 413 12.18 -6.34 -34.23
C GLY A 413 12.58 -7.48 -33.31
N ARG A 414 13.71 -8.14 -33.60
CA ARG A 414 14.23 -9.26 -32.80
C ARG A 414 14.55 -8.86 -31.37
N GLU A 415 15.21 -7.71 -31.16
CA GLU A 415 15.50 -7.18 -29.82
C GLU A 415 14.22 -6.95 -29.01
N ILE A 416 13.18 -6.37 -29.62
CA ILE A 416 11.89 -6.10 -28.96
C ILE A 416 11.12 -7.39 -28.71
N GLY A 417 11.06 -8.30 -29.68
CA GLY A 417 10.41 -9.60 -29.54
C GLY A 417 11.01 -10.41 -28.40
N ALA A 418 12.34 -10.49 -28.33
CA ALA A 418 13.05 -11.18 -27.25
C ALA A 418 12.85 -10.49 -25.89
N LEU A 419 12.85 -9.15 -25.84
CA LEU A 419 12.57 -8.40 -24.62
C LEU A 419 11.15 -8.69 -24.09
N LEU A 420 10.15 -8.69 -24.97
CA LEU A 420 8.76 -8.96 -24.61
C LEU A 420 8.55 -10.42 -24.19
N ALA A 421 9.21 -11.37 -24.85
CA ALA A 421 9.17 -12.78 -24.45
C ALA A 421 9.75 -13.00 -23.05
N ARG A 422 10.90 -12.39 -22.72
CA ARG A 422 11.46 -12.45 -21.35
C ARG A 422 10.52 -11.83 -20.33
N LEU A 423 9.81 -10.76 -20.68
CA LEU A 423 8.82 -10.15 -19.78
C LEU A 423 7.67 -11.13 -19.50
N HIS A 424 7.12 -11.75 -20.54
CA HIS A 424 6.04 -12.70 -20.45
C HIS A 424 6.43 -14.00 -19.72
N GLU A 425 7.69 -14.45 -19.83
CA GLU A 425 8.22 -15.59 -19.06
C GLU A 425 8.17 -15.35 -17.54
N ASN A 426 8.23 -14.08 -17.12
CA ASN A 426 8.05 -13.67 -15.72
C ASN A 426 6.57 -13.49 -15.33
N GLY A 427 5.64 -13.86 -16.21
CA GLY A 427 4.20 -13.76 -15.97
C GLY A 427 3.64 -12.34 -16.12
N ILE A 428 4.42 -11.38 -16.63
CA ILE A 428 4.06 -9.96 -16.67
C ILE A 428 3.61 -9.56 -18.08
N CYS A 429 2.45 -8.92 -18.20
CA CYS A 429 2.03 -8.20 -19.40
C CYS A 429 2.24 -6.70 -19.22
N LEU A 430 2.56 -5.98 -20.31
CA LEU A 430 2.59 -4.52 -20.38
C LEU A 430 1.19 -3.91 -20.39
N GLY A 431 0.24 -4.52 -21.11
CA GLY A 431 -1.14 -4.06 -21.25
C GLY A 431 -1.34 -2.87 -22.18
N ASP A 432 -0.39 -1.94 -22.26
CA ASP A 432 -0.30 -0.86 -23.27
C ASP A 432 1.05 -1.00 -24.01
N CYS A 433 1.18 -2.10 -24.77
CA CYS A 433 2.42 -2.51 -25.44
C CYS A 433 2.62 -1.77 -26.77
N ASN A 434 2.57 -0.45 -26.74
CA ASN A 434 2.76 0.38 -27.93
C ASN A 434 4.25 0.72 -28.18
N PRO A 435 4.63 1.16 -29.40
CA PRO A 435 6.02 1.53 -29.70
C PRO A 435 6.58 2.72 -28.92
N SER A 436 5.78 3.50 -28.20
CA SER A 436 6.31 4.55 -27.31
C SER A 436 6.72 4.03 -25.93
N SER A 437 6.32 2.80 -25.56
CA SER A 437 6.67 2.14 -24.30
C SER A 437 8.13 1.63 -24.28
N PHE A 438 8.83 1.66 -25.41
CA PHE A 438 10.22 1.23 -25.54
C PHE A 438 11.13 2.40 -25.95
N ILE A 439 12.13 2.70 -25.12
CA ILE A 439 13.12 3.75 -25.39
C ILE A 439 14.49 3.14 -25.64
N PHE A 440 15.06 3.41 -26.81
CA PHE A 440 16.43 3.07 -27.17
C PHE A 440 17.38 4.15 -26.67
N ALA A 441 18.17 3.82 -25.67
CA ALA A 441 19.19 4.70 -25.11
C ALA A 441 20.49 4.63 -25.94
N ALA A 442 21.34 5.66 -25.81
CA ALA A 442 22.60 5.76 -26.54
C ALA A 442 23.61 4.64 -26.18
N ASP A 443 23.45 4.01 -25.02
CA ASP A 443 24.28 2.90 -24.54
C ASP A 443 23.77 1.53 -25.02
N SER A 444 22.92 1.51 -26.05
CA SER A 444 22.29 0.31 -26.62
C SER A 444 21.33 -0.43 -25.70
N ARG A 445 20.98 0.12 -24.53
CA ARG A 445 19.93 -0.46 -23.67
C ARG A 445 18.54 -0.05 -24.15
N ILE A 446 17.59 -0.96 -23.96
CA ILE A 446 16.18 -0.71 -24.20
C ILE A 446 15.50 -0.56 -22.83
N TYR A 447 14.91 0.60 -22.61
CA TYR A 447 14.13 0.92 -21.43
C TYR A 447 12.64 0.70 -21.69
N ILE A 448 11.97 0.05 -20.74
CA ILE A 448 10.52 -0.11 -20.73
C ILE A 448 9.92 0.99 -19.85
N VAL A 449 8.95 1.72 -20.38
CA VAL A 449 8.29 2.86 -19.73
C VAL A 449 6.77 2.77 -19.87
N ASP A 450 6.04 3.61 -19.13
CA ASP A 450 4.57 3.68 -19.12
C ASP A 450 3.91 2.39 -18.60
N LEU A 451 4.34 1.96 -17.41
CA LEU A 451 3.97 0.68 -16.79
C LEU A 451 2.62 0.73 -16.04
N GLU A 452 1.81 1.75 -16.27
CA GLU A 452 0.56 1.97 -15.52
C GLU A 452 -0.54 0.92 -15.81
N GLN A 453 -0.45 0.23 -16.95
CA GLN A 453 -1.36 -0.85 -17.35
C GLN A 453 -0.77 -2.25 -17.21
N CYS A 454 0.45 -2.37 -16.66
CA CYS A 454 1.07 -3.66 -16.43
C CYS A 454 0.25 -4.52 -15.44
N SER A 455 0.31 -5.83 -15.65
CA SER A 455 -0.45 -6.81 -14.86
C SER A 455 0.17 -8.20 -14.90
N TYR A 456 -0.20 -9.04 -13.94
CA TYR A 456 0.10 -10.48 -13.91
C TYR A 456 -1.01 -11.32 -14.57
N ASP A 457 -1.73 -10.77 -15.54
CA ASP A 457 -2.73 -11.53 -16.28
C ASP A 457 -2.08 -12.27 -17.46
N ASP A 458 -2.72 -13.33 -17.95
CA ASP A 458 -2.23 -14.12 -19.10
C ASP A 458 -2.52 -13.43 -20.45
N SER A 459 -2.54 -12.10 -20.48
CA SER A 459 -2.89 -11.30 -21.67
C SER A 459 -1.71 -11.12 -22.66
N TYR A 460 -0.80 -12.08 -22.74
CA TYR A 460 0.42 -11.99 -23.56
C TYR A 460 0.15 -11.77 -25.05
N ALA A 461 -0.92 -12.40 -25.56
CA ALA A 461 -1.36 -12.26 -26.94
C ALA A 461 -1.85 -10.85 -27.26
N TRP A 462 -2.43 -10.14 -26.27
CA TRP A 462 -2.83 -8.75 -26.42
C TRP A 462 -1.61 -7.85 -26.65
N ASP A 463 -0.54 -8.02 -25.88
CA ASP A 463 0.66 -7.19 -25.99
C ASP A 463 1.33 -7.33 -27.36
N LEU A 464 1.45 -8.57 -27.85
CA LEU A 464 1.97 -8.85 -29.19
C LEU A 464 1.07 -8.27 -30.29
N ALA A 465 -0.25 -8.42 -30.17
CA ALA A 465 -1.19 -7.84 -31.12
C ALA A 465 -1.07 -6.32 -31.14
N GLU A 466 -1.10 -5.68 -29.97
CA GLU A 466 -1.01 -4.23 -29.84
C GLU A 466 0.30 -3.69 -30.43
N LEU A 467 1.44 -4.31 -30.11
CA LEU A 467 2.73 -3.93 -30.66
C LEU A 467 2.74 -3.97 -32.19
N LEU A 468 2.27 -5.05 -32.80
CA LEU A 468 2.28 -5.23 -34.26
C LEU A 468 1.34 -4.23 -34.95
N TYR A 469 0.11 -4.09 -34.46
CA TYR A 469 -0.89 -3.18 -35.03
C TYR A 469 -0.48 -1.70 -34.87
N TYR A 470 0.09 -1.30 -33.74
CA TYR A 470 0.59 0.07 -33.58
C TYR A 470 1.84 0.33 -34.42
N SER A 471 2.76 -0.63 -34.51
CA SER A 471 4.00 -0.48 -35.30
C SER A 471 3.71 -0.28 -36.78
N ALA A 472 2.68 -0.92 -37.32
CA ALA A 472 2.23 -0.77 -38.70
C ALA A 472 1.95 0.70 -39.10
N ARG A 473 1.59 1.57 -38.13
CA ARG A 473 1.34 3.01 -38.38
C ARG A 473 2.60 3.80 -38.72
N TYR A 474 3.76 3.25 -38.39
CA TYR A 474 5.06 3.90 -38.54
C TYR A 474 5.88 3.28 -39.67
N LEU A 475 5.39 2.20 -40.27
CA LEU A 475 6.09 1.38 -41.27
C LEU A 475 5.38 1.39 -42.62
N LYS A 476 6.18 1.28 -43.68
CA LYS A 476 5.68 0.93 -45.01
C LYS A 476 5.42 -0.58 -45.12
N PRO A 477 4.57 -1.03 -46.06
CA PRO A 477 4.26 -2.46 -46.22
C PRO A 477 5.49 -3.38 -46.36
N GLU A 478 6.55 -2.92 -47.04
CA GLU A 478 7.79 -3.67 -47.25
C GLU A 478 8.63 -3.77 -45.96
N GLN A 479 8.54 -2.74 -45.11
CA GLN A 479 9.27 -2.63 -43.85
C GLN A 479 8.63 -3.45 -42.72
N GLU A 480 7.31 -3.64 -42.81
CA GLU A 480 6.56 -4.50 -41.90
C GLU A 480 7.03 -5.95 -41.93
N ASP A 481 7.31 -6.52 -43.11
CA ASP A 481 7.78 -7.91 -43.20
C ASP A 481 9.09 -8.07 -42.43
N LEU A 482 10.02 -7.13 -42.59
CA LEU A 482 11.30 -7.11 -41.89
C LEU A 482 11.14 -6.96 -40.37
N PHE A 483 10.36 -5.98 -39.93
CA PHE A 483 10.18 -5.75 -38.49
C PHE A 483 9.39 -6.87 -37.82
N PHE A 484 8.27 -7.31 -38.42
CA PHE A 484 7.40 -8.34 -37.84
C PHE A 484 8.04 -9.72 -37.82
N SER A 485 8.76 -10.10 -38.88
CA SER A 485 9.56 -11.34 -38.84
C SER A 485 10.58 -11.29 -37.72
N GLY A 486 11.31 -10.18 -37.57
CA GLY A 486 12.21 -9.95 -36.45
C GLY A 486 11.52 -10.12 -35.09
N VAL A 487 10.37 -9.46 -34.86
CA VAL A 487 9.61 -9.58 -33.61
C VAL A 487 9.22 -11.03 -33.32
N ILE A 488 8.69 -11.74 -34.32
CA ILE A 488 8.26 -13.14 -34.16
C ILE A 488 9.47 -14.04 -33.87
N GLU A 489 10.56 -13.90 -34.63
CA GLU A 489 11.80 -14.65 -34.41
C GLU A 489 12.35 -14.41 -33.00
N GLY A 490 12.51 -13.14 -32.60
CA GLY A 490 13.01 -12.79 -31.27
C GLY A 490 12.09 -13.28 -30.16
N TYR A 491 10.78 -13.18 -30.34
CA TYR A 491 9.84 -13.70 -29.36
C TYR A 491 9.93 -15.23 -29.23
N ALA A 492 10.11 -15.94 -30.34
CA ALA A 492 10.23 -17.39 -30.37
C ALA A 492 11.52 -17.94 -29.72
N GLU A 493 12.56 -17.11 -29.55
CA GLU A 493 13.81 -17.53 -28.89
C GLU A 493 13.60 -17.95 -27.43
N VAL A 494 12.63 -17.34 -26.76
CA VAL A 494 12.39 -17.51 -25.31
C VAL A 494 10.92 -17.84 -25.03
N GLY A 495 10.00 -17.24 -25.78
CA GLY A 495 8.57 -17.31 -25.56
C GLY A 495 7.87 -18.45 -26.31
N ASN A 496 6.60 -18.66 -25.95
CA ASN A 496 5.75 -19.65 -26.61
C ASN A 496 5.16 -19.08 -27.92
N ILE A 497 5.53 -19.67 -29.06
CA ILE A 497 5.04 -19.25 -30.38
C ILE A 497 3.51 -19.27 -30.51
N LYS A 498 2.80 -20.08 -29.72
CA LYS A 498 1.33 -20.08 -29.69
C LYS A 498 0.75 -18.72 -29.32
N VAL A 499 1.46 -17.93 -28.53
CA VAL A 499 1.02 -16.57 -28.17
C VAL A 499 0.99 -15.66 -29.41
N VAL A 500 1.91 -15.85 -30.36
CA VAL A 500 1.90 -15.12 -31.65
C VAL A 500 0.69 -15.54 -32.49
N GLU A 501 0.34 -16.83 -32.50
CA GLU A 501 -0.86 -17.33 -33.17
C GLU A 501 -2.15 -16.76 -32.53
N GLU A 502 -2.20 -16.73 -31.20
CA GLU A 502 -3.30 -16.17 -30.42
C GLU A 502 -3.42 -14.66 -30.60
N ALA A 503 -2.31 -13.93 -30.72
CA ALA A 503 -2.31 -12.48 -30.99
C ALA A 503 -3.06 -12.13 -32.29
N MET A 504 -3.11 -13.08 -33.22
CA MET A 504 -3.84 -12.96 -34.48
C MET A 504 -5.30 -13.43 -34.40
N ASP A 505 -5.83 -13.74 -33.22
CA ASP A 505 -7.26 -14.04 -33.03
C ASP A 505 -8.13 -12.85 -33.53
N PRO A 506 -9.18 -13.10 -34.35
CA PRO A 506 -10.08 -12.07 -34.83
C PRO A 506 -10.64 -11.13 -33.76
N LYS A 507 -10.74 -11.58 -32.49
CA LYS A 507 -11.19 -10.74 -31.38
C LYS A 507 -10.29 -9.52 -31.16
N TYR A 508 -8.98 -9.64 -31.39
CA TYR A 508 -8.01 -8.54 -31.26
C TYR A 508 -8.05 -7.63 -32.48
N ALA A 509 -8.12 -8.21 -33.68
CA ALA A 509 -8.26 -7.47 -34.93
C ALA A 509 -9.49 -6.55 -34.90
N ARG A 510 -10.62 -7.01 -34.33
CA ARG A 510 -11.83 -6.19 -34.15
C ARG A 510 -11.57 -4.90 -33.36
N VAL A 511 -10.74 -4.96 -32.34
CA VAL A 511 -10.43 -3.82 -31.46
C VAL A 511 -9.35 -2.93 -32.08
N LEU A 512 -8.33 -3.52 -32.71
CA LEU A 512 -7.13 -2.83 -33.19
C LEU A 512 -7.19 -2.38 -34.67
N ALA A 513 -8.17 -2.88 -35.45
CA ALA A 513 -8.35 -2.53 -36.87
C ALA A 513 -8.31 -1.01 -37.18
N PRO A 514 -8.88 -0.11 -36.36
CA PRO A 514 -8.78 1.33 -36.62
C PRO A 514 -7.35 1.86 -36.73
N LEU A 515 -6.37 1.17 -36.13
CA LEU A 515 -4.96 1.57 -36.16
C LEU A 515 -4.31 1.34 -37.53
N ILE A 516 -4.82 0.39 -38.32
CA ILE A 516 -4.22 -0.02 -39.59
C ILE A 516 -5.01 0.48 -40.81
N LEU A 517 -6.08 1.24 -40.61
CA LEU A 517 -6.87 1.81 -41.71
C LEU A 517 -6.00 2.67 -42.65
N PRO A 518 -6.19 2.58 -43.98
CA PRO A 518 -7.29 1.90 -44.69
C PRO A 518 -7.06 0.41 -45.02
N ARG A 519 -6.07 -0.25 -44.41
CA ARG A 519 -5.71 -1.65 -44.75
C ARG A 519 -6.76 -2.65 -44.26
N ASN A 520 -6.86 -3.78 -44.96
CA ASN A 520 -7.76 -4.88 -44.59
C ASN A 520 -7.20 -5.66 -43.39
N PRO A 521 -7.93 -5.75 -42.25
CA PRO A 521 -7.48 -6.50 -41.08
C PRO A 521 -7.26 -7.99 -41.33
N SER A 522 -7.97 -8.59 -42.29
CA SER A 522 -7.83 -10.02 -42.61
C SER A 522 -6.51 -10.29 -43.35
N GLU A 523 -6.15 -9.44 -44.32
CA GLU A 523 -4.86 -9.53 -45.03
C GLU A 523 -3.69 -9.28 -44.08
N PHE A 524 -3.82 -8.31 -43.16
CA PHE A 524 -2.82 -8.05 -42.14
C PHE A 524 -2.59 -9.27 -41.25
N ARG A 525 -3.68 -9.92 -40.82
CA ARG A 525 -3.63 -11.16 -40.03
C ARG A 525 -2.96 -12.30 -40.80
N GLU A 526 -3.37 -12.55 -42.04
CA GLU A 526 -2.80 -13.63 -42.88
C GLU A 526 -1.30 -13.43 -43.11
N LYS A 527 -0.87 -12.18 -43.30
CA LYS A 527 0.55 -11.82 -43.40
C LYS A 527 1.34 -12.23 -42.16
N ILE A 528 0.87 -11.89 -40.97
CA ILE A 528 1.55 -12.26 -39.71
C ILE A 528 1.57 -13.78 -39.52
N MET A 529 0.47 -14.48 -39.81
CA MET A 529 0.41 -15.95 -39.71
C MET A 529 1.43 -16.62 -40.66
N ARG A 530 1.54 -16.12 -41.90
CA ARG A 530 2.55 -16.58 -42.85
C ARG A 530 3.98 -16.41 -42.32
N LEU A 531 4.28 -15.26 -41.70
CA LEU A 531 5.59 -15.00 -41.10
C LEU A 531 5.88 -15.91 -39.89
N ALA A 532 4.84 -16.33 -39.16
CA ALA A 532 4.96 -17.32 -38.09
C ALA A 532 5.06 -18.78 -38.59
N GLY A 533 5.08 -19.00 -39.92
CA GLY A 533 5.17 -20.34 -40.52
C GLY A 533 3.86 -21.14 -40.48
N ARG A 534 2.71 -20.46 -40.50
CA ARG A 534 1.37 -21.05 -40.37
C ARG A 534 0.44 -20.73 -41.52
#